data_AF-X1RJL9-F1
#
_entry.id   AF-X1RJL9-F1
#
_cell.length_a   1.000
_cell.length_b   1.000
_cell.length_c   1.000
_cell.angle_alpha   90.00
_cell.angle_beta   90.00
_cell.angle_gamma   90.00
#
_symmetry.space_group_name_H-M   'P 1'
#
loop_
_entity.id
_entity.type
_entity.pdbx_description
1 polymer ?
#
loop_
_entity_poly.entity_id
_entity_poly.type
_entity_poly.pdbx_seq_one_letter_code
_entity_poly.pdbx_strand_id
1 'polypeptide(L)'
;RVIICRIGWMKYYKGPQIGDPKPVGGGEYNRKKIGHEAFNYKEINGYFYGFVQYRGYRVNLKRIDPKADKSYLDNTLVIFVAKHPSNYGQRVVGWYNEARILEKVKKNRIKQRMNFLYNIIAFTNKSVLLPTGLRIHVVPSGRNGLGQSNITYLLDSNYKQKKFHLVKIFY
;
A
#
# COMPACT_ATOMS: atom_id res chain seq x y z
N ARG A 1 -0.24 15.30 -3.00
CA ARG A 1 -0.96 14.09 -3.51
C ARG A 1 -0.64 12.94 -2.56
N VAL A 2 -1.64 12.36 -1.90
CA VAL A 2 -1.42 11.29 -0.90
C VAL A 2 -2.47 10.19 -1.06
N ILE A 3 -2.05 8.94 -0.92
CA ILE A 3 -2.91 7.77 -0.86
C ILE A 3 -2.43 6.84 0.26
N ILE A 4 -3.38 6.27 1.01
CA ILE A 4 -3.08 5.28 2.05
C ILE A 4 -3.55 3.91 1.58
N CYS A 5 -2.65 2.94 1.63
CA CYS A 5 -2.81 1.59 1.11
C CYS A 5 -2.67 0.58 2.25
N ARG A 6 -3.75 -0.12 2.59
CA ARG A 6 -3.73 -1.24 3.52
C ARG A 6 -3.21 -2.49 2.82
N ILE A 7 -2.26 -3.15 3.48
CA ILE A 7 -1.64 -4.41 3.04
C ILE A 7 -1.57 -5.40 4.23
N GLY A 8 -1.28 -6.67 3.94
CA GLY A 8 -0.99 -7.67 4.97
C GLY A 8 0.32 -7.36 5.69
N TRP A 9 0.45 -7.71 6.98
CA TRP A 9 1.69 -7.52 7.74
C TRP A 9 2.75 -8.52 7.30
N MET A 10 3.93 -8.05 6.89
CA MET A 10 5.09 -8.88 6.53
C MET A 10 6.38 -8.25 7.01
N LYS A 11 7.44 -9.04 7.22
CA LYS A 11 8.73 -8.48 7.64
C LYS A 11 9.40 -7.77 6.47
N TYR A 12 9.47 -8.42 5.30
CA TYR A 12 10.31 -7.97 4.20
C TYR A 12 9.58 -7.49 2.95
N TYR A 13 8.38 -7.99 2.65
CA TYR A 13 7.67 -7.71 1.39
C TYR A 13 8.54 -7.93 0.13
N LYS A 14 9.37 -8.98 0.14
CA LYS A 14 10.27 -9.38 -0.95
C LYS A 14 9.87 -10.72 -1.60
N GLY A 15 8.60 -11.07 -1.54
CA GLY A 15 8.06 -12.39 -1.83
C GLY A 15 8.15 -13.33 -0.62
N PRO A 16 7.73 -14.61 -0.76
CA PRO A 16 7.84 -15.59 0.31
C PRO A 16 9.29 -15.74 0.76
N GLN A 17 9.55 -15.48 2.04
CA GLN A 17 10.85 -15.73 2.66
C GLN A 17 10.72 -16.86 3.69
N ILE A 18 11.76 -17.68 3.81
CA ILE A 18 11.88 -18.64 4.90
C ILE A 18 11.90 -17.84 6.22
N GLY A 19 10.90 -18.06 7.08
CA GLY A 19 10.76 -17.35 8.36
C GLY A 19 9.82 -16.13 8.37
N ASP A 20 9.16 -15.77 7.26
CA ASP A 20 8.06 -14.80 7.32
C ASP A 20 6.89 -15.41 8.10
N PRO A 21 6.27 -14.68 9.06
CA PRO A 21 5.16 -15.20 9.84
C PRO A 21 4.01 -15.59 8.90
N LYS A 22 3.52 -16.82 9.05
CA LYS A 22 2.34 -17.32 8.35
C LYS A 22 1.18 -16.35 8.63
N PRO A 23 0.30 -16.06 7.64
CA PRO A 23 -0.86 -15.23 7.90
C PRO A 23 -1.70 -15.85 9.03
N VAL A 24 -1.75 -15.16 10.19
CA VAL A 24 -2.53 -15.59 11.34
C VAL A 24 -3.99 -15.15 11.11
N GLY A 25 -4.93 -16.09 11.16
CA GLY A 25 -6.37 -15.82 11.15
C GLY A 25 -7.13 -16.09 9.83
N GLY A 26 -6.55 -16.83 8.88
CA GLY A 26 -7.30 -17.34 7.72
C GLY A 26 -7.06 -18.84 7.59
N GLY A 27 -8.13 -19.62 7.47
CA GLY A 27 -8.07 -21.09 7.38
C GLY A 27 -7.14 -21.62 6.28
N GLU A 28 -7.02 -22.95 6.21
CA GLU A 28 -6.08 -23.70 5.37
C GLU A 28 -5.94 -23.23 3.90
N TYR A 29 -6.99 -22.64 3.34
CA TYR A 29 -7.03 -22.08 1.98
C TYR A 29 -6.03 -20.93 1.71
N ASN A 30 -5.57 -20.20 2.74
CA ASN A 30 -4.62 -19.10 2.58
C ASN A 30 -3.14 -19.52 2.54
N ARG A 31 -2.83 -20.81 2.78
CA ARG A 31 -1.44 -21.33 2.68
C ARG A 31 -0.86 -21.26 1.26
N LYS A 32 -1.70 -21.17 0.21
CA LYS A 32 -1.28 -21.21 -1.20
C LYS A 32 -1.46 -19.91 -1.99
N LYS A 33 -2.06 -18.86 -1.40
CA LYS A 33 -2.34 -17.58 -2.08
C LYS A 33 -1.54 -16.45 -1.46
N ILE A 34 -0.27 -16.37 -1.80
CA ILE A 34 0.56 -15.19 -1.51
C ILE A 34 -0.07 -13.99 -2.22
N GLY A 35 -0.51 -13.00 -1.45
CA GLY A 35 -1.06 -11.76 -2.00
C GLY A 35 -0.02 -11.01 -2.83
N HIS A 36 -0.44 -10.31 -3.88
CA HIS A 36 0.50 -9.59 -4.74
C HIS A 36 1.25 -8.46 -4.00
N GLU A 37 0.72 -7.99 -2.87
CA GLU A 37 1.40 -7.03 -1.98
C GLU A 37 2.70 -7.58 -1.37
N ALA A 38 2.90 -8.90 -1.36
CA ALA A 38 4.09 -9.54 -0.82
C ALA A 38 5.39 -9.13 -1.53
N PHE A 39 5.30 -8.50 -2.70
CA PHE A 39 6.44 -8.05 -3.49
C PHE A 39 6.64 -6.53 -3.47
N ASN A 40 5.92 -5.79 -2.62
CA ASN A 40 5.96 -4.33 -2.60
C ASN A 40 7.39 -3.78 -2.38
N TYR A 41 8.28 -4.46 -1.66
CA TYR A 41 9.65 -3.99 -1.45
C TYR A 41 10.69 -4.92 -2.09
N LYS A 42 10.29 -5.68 -3.12
CA LYS A 42 11.23 -6.38 -4.01
C LYS A 42 11.79 -5.41 -5.03
N GLU A 43 13.05 -5.04 -4.86
CA GLU A 43 13.78 -4.21 -5.81
C GLU A 43 14.02 -4.96 -7.12
N ILE A 44 13.79 -4.25 -8.22
CA ILE A 44 14.16 -4.66 -9.57
C ILE A 44 14.69 -3.44 -10.30
N ASN A 45 15.99 -3.46 -10.62
CA ASN A 45 16.68 -2.41 -11.38
C ASN A 45 16.45 -0.99 -10.83
N GLY A 46 16.54 -0.80 -9.51
CA GLY A 46 16.32 0.50 -8.87
C GLY A 46 14.86 0.92 -8.67
N TYR A 47 13.89 0.03 -8.98
CA TYR A 47 12.47 0.30 -8.79
C TYR A 47 11.79 -0.70 -7.84
N PHE A 48 10.79 -0.20 -7.12
CA PHE A 48 9.73 -1.00 -6.52
C PHE A 48 8.47 -0.95 -7.38
N TYR A 49 7.80 -2.10 -7.47
CA TYR A 49 6.53 -2.25 -8.17
C TYR A 49 5.45 -2.70 -7.18
N GLY A 50 4.88 -1.72 -6.50
CA GLY A 50 3.88 -1.94 -5.46
C GLY A 50 2.52 -2.36 -6.01
N PHE A 51 1.81 -3.12 -5.18
CA PHE A 51 0.44 -3.55 -5.39
C PHE A 51 -0.41 -3.19 -4.18
N VAL A 52 -1.59 -2.64 -4.45
CA VAL A 52 -2.70 -2.58 -3.52
C VAL A 52 -3.97 -3.05 -4.23
N GLN A 53 -4.69 -3.98 -3.60
CA GLN A 53 -5.97 -4.45 -4.11
C GLN A 53 -7.06 -3.39 -3.87
N TYR A 54 -7.83 -3.05 -4.90
CA TYR A 54 -9.03 -2.23 -4.80
C TYR A 54 -10.30 -3.10 -4.77
N ARG A 55 -11.43 -2.55 -4.33
CA ARG A 55 -12.77 -3.07 -4.64
C ARG A 55 -13.26 -2.32 -5.89
N GLY A 56 -13.47 -3.00 -7.02
CA GLY A 56 -14.01 -2.37 -8.25
C GLY A 56 -13.05 -2.13 -9.42
N TYR A 57 -11.94 -2.85 -9.52
CA TYR A 57 -11.06 -2.85 -10.70
C TYR A 57 -10.20 -1.61 -10.97
N ARG A 58 -10.37 -0.48 -10.27
CA ARG A 58 -9.60 0.77 -10.54
C ARG A 58 -9.36 1.66 -9.32
N VAL A 59 -8.26 2.42 -9.34
CA VAL A 59 -7.97 3.53 -8.41
C VAL A 59 -8.64 4.81 -8.94
N ASN A 60 -9.45 5.47 -8.11
CA ASN A 60 -9.99 6.78 -8.44
C ASN A 60 -8.92 7.88 -8.25
N LEU A 61 -8.21 8.21 -9.33
CA LEU A 61 -7.13 9.20 -9.33
C LEU A 61 -7.62 10.62 -8.97
N LYS A 62 -8.86 10.97 -9.33
CA LYS A 62 -9.45 12.28 -9.01
C LYS A 62 -9.64 12.51 -7.51
N ARG A 63 -9.74 11.42 -6.73
CA ARG A 63 -9.77 11.48 -5.26
C ARG A 63 -8.39 11.60 -4.62
N ILE A 64 -7.32 11.65 -5.42
CA ILE A 64 -5.94 11.96 -5.01
C ILE A 64 -5.56 13.37 -5.52
N ASP A 65 -5.91 13.67 -6.76
CA ASP A 65 -5.74 14.97 -7.41
C ASP A 65 -6.95 15.26 -8.30
N PRO A 66 -7.82 16.24 -7.98
CA PRO A 66 -9.02 16.54 -8.77
C PRO A 66 -8.73 16.91 -10.23
N LYS A 67 -7.49 17.35 -10.53
CA LYS A 67 -7.03 17.68 -11.88
C LYS A 67 -6.53 16.47 -12.68
N ALA A 68 -6.63 15.26 -12.14
CA ALA A 68 -6.22 14.05 -12.85
C ALA A 68 -7.00 13.86 -14.15
N ASP A 69 -6.26 13.84 -15.26
CA ASP A 69 -6.73 13.73 -16.65
C ASP A 69 -6.16 12.49 -17.37
N LYS A 70 -5.16 11.84 -16.79
CA LYS A 70 -4.48 10.64 -17.30
C LYS A 70 -4.89 9.39 -16.53
N SER A 71 -4.54 8.22 -17.06
CA SER A 71 -4.68 6.92 -16.39
C SER A 71 -3.59 6.63 -15.34
N TYR A 72 -2.83 7.65 -14.94
CA TYR A 72 -1.83 7.59 -13.88
C TYR A 72 -1.60 8.96 -13.22
N LEU A 73 -0.99 8.96 -12.04
CA LEU A 73 -0.52 10.16 -11.34
C LEU A 73 0.92 9.97 -10.87
N ASP A 74 1.77 10.96 -11.16
CA ASP A 74 3.13 11.06 -10.64
C ASP A 74 3.20 11.91 -9.36
N ASN A 75 4.36 11.89 -8.69
CA ASN A 75 4.63 12.68 -7.49
C ASN A 75 3.59 12.45 -6.39
N THR A 76 3.23 11.18 -6.16
CA THR A 76 2.26 10.78 -5.14
C THR A 76 2.95 10.11 -3.97
N LEU A 77 2.67 10.58 -2.74
CA LEU A 77 3.06 9.88 -1.53
C LEU A 77 2.13 8.70 -1.29
N VAL A 78 2.68 7.50 -1.25
CA VAL A 78 1.95 6.25 -0.97
C VAL A 78 2.34 5.77 0.41
N ILE A 79 1.39 5.73 1.33
CA ILE A 79 1.63 5.26 2.70
C ILE A 79 1.05 3.85 2.84
N PHE A 80 1.90 2.89 3.17
CA PHE A 80 1.46 1.53 3.46
C PHE A 80 1.16 1.35 4.94
N VAL A 81 0.02 0.75 5.22
CA VAL A 81 -0.42 0.41 6.57
C VAL A 81 -0.81 -1.06 6.67
N ALA A 82 -0.56 -1.69 7.81
CA ALA A 82 -0.96 -3.07 8.06
C ALA A 82 -1.50 -3.23 9.49
N LYS A 83 -2.41 -4.19 9.69
CA LYS A 83 -2.84 -4.58 11.04
C LYS A 83 -1.66 -5.29 11.73
N HIS A 84 -1.30 -4.87 12.94
CA HIS A 84 -0.26 -5.56 13.69
C HIS A 84 -0.72 -6.99 14.05
N PRO A 85 0.14 -8.02 13.97
CA PRO A 85 -0.27 -9.41 14.16
C PRO A 85 -0.78 -9.71 15.57
N SER A 86 -0.13 -9.15 16.59
CA SER A 86 -0.45 -9.41 18.01
C SER A 86 -1.03 -8.21 18.77
N ASN A 87 -0.98 -7.01 18.18
CA ASN A 87 -1.41 -5.77 18.83
C ASN A 87 -2.59 -5.21 18.06
N TYR A 88 -3.55 -4.60 18.74
CA TYR A 88 -4.69 -4.02 18.08
C TYR A 88 -4.30 -2.80 17.22
N GLY A 89 -5.04 -2.61 16.13
CA GLY A 89 -4.97 -1.44 15.26
C GLY A 89 -4.03 -1.57 14.06
N GLN A 90 -4.11 -0.56 13.18
CA GLN A 90 -3.24 -0.44 12.01
C GLN A 90 -1.95 0.29 12.39
N ARG A 91 -0.85 -0.02 11.72
CA ARG A 91 0.44 0.65 11.86
C ARG A 91 0.97 1.08 10.50
N VAL A 92 1.70 2.18 10.46
CA VAL A 92 2.51 2.54 9.29
C VAL A 92 3.62 1.49 9.13
N VAL A 93 3.69 0.92 7.92
CA VAL A 93 4.69 -0.09 7.55
C VAL A 93 5.84 0.53 6.78
N GLY A 94 5.55 1.56 6.00
CA GLY A 94 6.50 2.19 5.11
C GLY A 94 5.77 3.07 4.10
N TRP A 95 6.53 3.67 3.19
CA TRP A 95 5.99 4.54 2.16
C TRP A 95 6.84 4.52 0.90
N TYR A 96 6.23 4.96 -0.19
CA TYR A 96 6.96 5.42 -1.37
C TYR A 96 6.74 6.91 -1.51
N ASN A 97 7.83 7.67 -1.56
CA ASN A 97 7.79 9.07 -1.94
C ASN A 97 7.90 9.21 -3.46
N GLU A 98 7.32 10.27 -4.00
CA GLU A 98 7.38 10.60 -5.44
C GLU A 98 6.93 9.46 -6.37
N ALA A 99 5.99 8.62 -5.95
CA ALA A 99 5.58 7.44 -6.70
C ALA A 99 4.62 7.76 -7.86
N ARG A 100 4.60 6.86 -8.85
CA ARG A 100 3.57 6.78 -9.89
C ARG A 100 2.47 5.81 -9.46
N ILE A 101 1.22 6.28 -9.41
CA ILE A 101 0.01 5.46 -9.23
C ILE A 101 -0.68 5.25 -10.58
N LEU A 102 -1.09 4.02 -10.87
CA LEU A 102 -1.85 3.66 -12.07
C LEU A 102 -3.34 3.50 -11.72
N GLU A 103 -4.22 3.95 -12.62
CA GLU A 103 -5.68 3.75 -12.50
C GLU A 103 -6.02 2.25 -12.47
N LYS A 104 -5.36 1.44 -13.30
CA LYS A 104 -5.61 0.00 -13.44
C LYS A 104 -4.36 -0.81 -13.06
N VAL A 105 -4.57 -1.99 -12.48
CA VAL A 105 -3.47 -2.95 -12.31
C VAL A 105 -2.92 -3.38 -13.66
N LYS A 106 -1.60 -3.50 -13.73
CA LYS A 106 -0.90 -4.05 -14.88
C LYS A 106 -0.42 -5.46 -14.56
N LYS A 107 -0.65 -6.37 -15.52
CA LYS A 107 0.07 -7.65 -15.61
C LYS A 107 1.50 -7.37 -16.07
N ASN A 108 2.44 -8.16 -15.57
CA ASN A 108 3.84 -7.88 -15.79
C ASN A 108 4.42 -8.64 -16.99
N ARG A 109 5.36 -8.02 -17.71
CA ARG A 109 6.28 -8.67 -18.67
C ARG A 109 7.68 -8.90 -18.07
N ILE A 110 7.95 -8.35 -16.89
CA ILE A 110 9.22 -8.47 -16.15
C ILE A 110 9.26 -9.84 -15.46
N LYS A 111 10.15 -10.73 -15.92
CA LYS A 111 10.27 -12.13 -15.44
C LYS A 111 10.51 -12.21 -13.93
N GLN A 112 11.31 -11.30 -13.36
CA GLN A 112 11.63 -11.25 -11.93
C GLN A 112 10.39 -11.05 -11.03
N ARG A 113 9.24 -10.67 -11.60
CA ARG A 113 7.99 -10.50 -10.87
C ARG A 113 7.03 -11.66 -11.00
N MET A 114 7.40 -12.79 -11.59
CA MET A 114 6.62 -14.05 -11.54
C MET A 114 5.09 -13.87 -11.75
N ASN A 115 4.67 -13.03 -12.72
CA ASN A 115 3.28 -12.65 -13.00
C ASN A 115 2.51 -11.87 -11.91
N PHE A 116 3.17 -11.41 -10.85
CA PHE A 116 2.56 -10.57 -9.81
C PHE A 116 2.17 -9.19 -10.37
N LEU A 117 0.94 -8.78 -10.07
CA LEU A 117 0.34 -7.53 -10.53
C LEU A 117 0.95 -6.31 -9.82
N TYR A 118 0.82 -5.13 -10.41
CA TYR A 118 1.16 -3.86 -9.77
C TYR A 118 0.26 -2.73 -10.25
N ASN A 119 0.15 -1.70 -9.44
CA ASN A 119 -0.49 -0.42 -9.77
C ASN A 119 0.28 0.77 -9.21
N ILE A 120 1.51 0.53 -8.70
CA ILE A 120 2.37 1.53 -8.09
C ILE A 120 3.80 1.30 -8.59
N ILE A 121 4.50 2.37 -8.95
CA ILE A 121 5.92 2.33 -9.33
C ILE A 121 6.63 3.42 -8.53
N ALA A 122 7.76 3.08 -7.92
CA ALA A 122 8.55 4.04 -7.15
C ALA A 122 10.04 3.72 -7.25
N PHE A 123 10.89 4.73 -7.10
CA PHE A 123 12.33 4.52 -6.95
C PHE A 123 12.65 3.96 -5.56
N THR A 124 13.60 3.02 -5.50
CA THR A 124 14.00 2.41 -4.23
C THR A 124 14.62 3.44 -3.28
N ASN A 125 15.43 4.37 -3.78
CA ASN A 125 16.07 5.44 -3.00
C ASN A 125 15.10 6.53 -2.47
N LYS A 126 13.83 6.52 -2.91
CA LYS A 126 12.76 7.41 -2.42
C LYS A 126 11.72 6.66 -1.58
N SER A 127 12.01 5.41 -1.23
CA SER A 127 11.06 4.50 -0.61
C SER A 127 11.62 3.92 0.67
N VAL A 128 10.78 3.80 1.70
CA VAL A 128 11.19 3.29 3.00
C VAL A 128 10.27 2.16 3.41
N LEU A 129 10.85 1.03 3.81
CA LEU A 129 10.20 -0.02 4.59
C LEU A 129 10.71 0.10 6.01
N LEU A 130 9.80 0.33 6.97
CA LEU A 130 10.19 0.35 8.37
C LEU A 130 10.50 -1.08 8.84
N PRO A 131 11.64 -1.30 9.53
CA PRO A 131 11.85 -2.49 10.34
C PRO A 131 10.67 -2.73 11.27
N THR A 132 10.31 -3.98 11.55
CA THR A 132 9.10 -4.31 12.33
C THR A 132 9.06 -3.62 13.70
N GLY A 133 10.21 -3.47 14.37
CA GLY A 133 10.31 -2.77 15.65
C GLY A 133 10.07 -1.26 15.59
N LEU A 134 10.18 -0.64 14.42
CA LEU A 134 9.95 0.80 14.21
C LEU A 134 8.53 1.11 13.70
N ARG A 135 7.68 0.09 13.51
CA ARG A 135 6.27 0.26 13.06
C ARG A 135 5.34 0.62 14.22
N ILE A 136 5.70 1.65 14.97
CA ILE A 136 5.05 2.04 16.23
C ILE A 136 3.85 2.97 16.01
N HIS A 137 3.80 3.70 14.89
CA HIS A 137 2.77 4.70 14.63
C HIS A 137 1.41 4.07 14.37
N VAL A 138 0.49 4.21 15.33
CA VAL A 138 -0.90 3.76 15.23
C VAL A 138 -1.66 4.65 14.25
N VAL A 139 -2.41 4.02 13.33
CA VAL A 139 -3.33 4.74 12.45
C VAL A 139 -4.77 4.52 12.94
N PRO A 140 -5.51 5.59 13.27
CA PRO A 140 -6.89 5.49 13.72
C PRO A 140 -7.78 4.77 12.70
N SER A 141 -8.76 4.01 13.18
CA SER A 141 -9.80 3.34 12.38
C SER A 141 -11.18 3.82 12.77
N GLY A 142 -12.14 3.77 11.84
CA GLY A 142 -13.53 4.16 12.11
C GLY A 142 -13.80 5.63 11.77
N ARG A 143 -14.63 6.31 12.59
CA ARG A 143 -15.03 7.71 12.35
C ARG A 143 -13.77 8.60 12.30
N ASN A 144 -13.61 9.36 11.22
CA ASN A 144 -12.45 10.23 10.94
C ASN A 144 -11.09 9.48 10.84
N GLY A 145 -11.10 8.16 10.69
CA GLY A 145 -9.92 7.31 10.50
C GLY A 145 -10.05 6.39 9.27
N LEU A 146 -9.21 5.38 9.19
CA LEU A 146 -9.25 4.39 8.10
C LEU A 146 -10.53 3.57 8.17
N GLY A 147 -11.23 3.47 7.03
CA GLY A 147 -12.41 2.61 6.86
C GLY A 147 -12.02 1.15 6.61
N GLN A 148 -12.98 0.34 6.15
CA GLN A 148 -12.72 -1.09 5.84
C GLN A 148 -12.05 -1.32 4.48
N SER A 149 -12.03 -0.32 3.59
CA SER A 149 -11.40 -0.43 2.27
C SER A 149 -9.87 -0.52 2.35
N ASN A 150 -9.28 -1.20 1.36
CA ASN A 150 -7.83 -1.29 1.23
C ASN A 150 -7.17 0.02 0.80
N ILE A 151 -7.93 0.91 0.16
CA ILE A 151 -7.48 2.24 -0.22
C ILE A 151 -8.26 3.27 0.58
N THR A 152 -7.54 4.22 1.16
CA THR A 152 -8.14 5.44 1.72
C THR A 152 -7.66 6.66 0.96
N TYR A 153 -8.63 7.38 0.42
CA TYR A 153 -8.46 8.69 -0.21
C TYR A 153 -8.64 9.81 0.81
N LEU A 154 -7.81 10.84 0.71
CA LEU A 154 -7.96 12.06 1.53
C LEU A 154 -9.13 12.94 1.06
N LEU A 155 -9.54 12.81 -0.21
CA LEU A 155 -10.72 13.49 -0.72
C LEU A 155 -11.98 12.59 -0.66
N ASP A 156 -13.12 13.21 -0.37
CA ASP A 156 -14.44 12.58 -0.47
C ASP A 156 -14.87 12.40 -1.95
N SER A 157 -16.12 12.00 -2.18
CA SER A 157 -16.67 11.83 -3.54
C SER A 157 -16.90 13.16 -4.27
N ASN A 158 -17.00 14.25 -3.54
CA ASN A 158 -17.18 15.61 -4.05
C ASN A 158 -15.83 16.36 -4.14
N TYR A 159 -14.72 15.63 -4.03
CA TYR A 159 -13.35 16.14 -4.07
C TYR A 159 -13.00 17.13 -2.94
N LYS A 160 -13.75 17.11 -1.83
CA LYS A 160 -13.46 17.91 -0.63
C LYS A 160 -12.53 17.15 0.32
N GLN A 161 -11.64 17.88 0.98
CA GLN A 161 -10.74 17.31 1.98
C GLN A 161 -11.54 16.70 3.14
N LYS A 162 -11.30 15.42 3.44
CA LYS A 162 -11.90 14.77 4.61
C LYS A 162 -11.27 15.29 5.89
N LYS A 163 -12.07 15.40 6.94
CA LYS A 163 -11.60 15.51 8.32
C LYS A 163 -10.97 14.18 8.72
N PHE A 164 -9.66 14.06 8.50
CA PHE A 164 -8.92 12.82 8.71
C PHE A 164 -7.89 13.03 9.81
N HIS A 165 -7.97 12.25 10.89
CA HIS A 165 -6.99 12.28 11.98
C HIS A 165 -5.79 11.42 11.58
N LEU A 166 -4.99 11.91 10.63
CA LEU A 166 -3.64 11.37 10.50
C LEU A 166 -2.82 11.91 11.66
N VAL A 167 -2.23 11.00 12.42
CA VAL A 167 -1.13 11.32 13.33
C VAL A 167 -0.12 12.14 12.51
N LYS A 168 0.43 13.21 13.11
CA LYS A 168 1.58 13.95 12.60
C LYS A 168 2.76 12.97 12.42
N ILE A 169 2.76 12.20 11.34
CA ILE A 169 3.75 11.13 11.03
C ILE A 169 4.90 11.69 10.17
N PHE A 170 4.77 12.93 9.71
CA PHE A 170 5.75 13.58 8.83
C PHE A 170 6.09 14.98 9.37
N TYR A 171 6.70 15.01 10.55
CA TYR A 171 7.50 16.14 11.04
C TYR A 171 8.72 15.57 11.75
#